data_AF-A0A932HS53-F1
#
_entry.id   AF-A0A932HS53-F1
#
_cell.length_a   1.000
_cell.length_b   1.000
_cell.length_c   1.000
_cell.angle_alpha   90.00
_cell.angle_beta   90.00
_cell.angle_gamma   90.00
#
_symmetry.space_group_name_H-M   'P 1'
#
loop_
_entity.id
_entity.type
_entity.pdbx_description
1 polymer ?
#
loop_
_entity_poly.entity_id
_entity_poly.type
_entity_poly.pdbx_seq_one_letter_code
_entity_poly.pdbx_strand_id
1 'polypeptide(L)'
;MSEVRLYFNNIWMALSTAAIGMKTTIRHLFTPAVTIQYPDVKLKLPERARNRLYVNIDDCIGCDQCAMACPVDCISIETIKGTPDQDLGVTSTGQKKRLHVPVFDIDIAKCCYCGLCVYPCPTECIMMTDVYEFSEFDRHNLNYHYSRMSPGEITVAKEKLRKADEEAAAKKAAAAAAAAAKPATPPPAAGTPPKQEGGAQEQAKPNNPS
;
A
#
# COMPACT_ATOMS: atom_id res chain seq x y z
N MET A 1 36.54 -11.94 -69.88
CA MET A 1 35.18 -11.37 -70.03
C MET A 1 34.24 -11.71 -68.87
N SER A 2 34.42 -12.84 -68.17
CA SER A 2 33.59 -13.26 -67.02
C SER A 2 33.69 -12.33 -65.79
N GLU A 3 34.91 -11.91 -65.42
CA GLU A 3 35.12 -11.07 -64.21
C GLU A 3 34.56 -9.66 -64.34
N VAL A 4 34.69 -9.04 -65.52
CA VAL A 4 34.12 -7.71 -65.80
C VAL A 4 32.59 -7.76 -65.71
N ARG A 5 31.96 -8.82 -66.19
CA ARG A 5 30.50 -9.02 -66.11
C ARG A 5 30.02 -9.21 -64.66
N LEU A 6 30.84 -9.86 -63.84
CA LEU A 6 30.59 -10.11 -62.41
C LEU A 6 30.68 -8.81 -61.60
N TYR A 7 31.66 -7.95 -61.88
CA TYR A 7 31.79 -6.61 -61.29
C TYR A 7 30.57 -5.73 -61.57
N PHE A 8 30.12 -5.66 -62.84
CA PHE A 8 28.92 -4.88 -63.19
C PHE A 8 27.64 -5.44 -62.58
N ASN A 9 27.50 -6.77 -62.47
CA ASN A 9 26.35 -7.38 -61.79
C ASN A 9 26.31 -7.04 -60.29
N ASN A 10 27.46 -6.99 -59.61
CA ASN A 10 27.55 -6.61 -58.20
C ASN A 10 27.20 -5.14 -57.97
N ILE A 11 27.67 -4.23 -58.85
CA ILE A 11 27.29 -2.81 -58.80
C ILE A 11 25.78 -2.64 -59.03
N TRP A 12 25.22 -3.35 -60.02
CA TRP A 12 23.79 -3.32 -60.30
C TRP A 12 22.97 -3.83 -59.11
N MET A 13 23.40 -4.93 -58.49
CA MET A 13 22.77 -5.46 -57.29
C MET A 13 22.80 -4.43 -56.14
N ALA A 14 23.95 -3.82 -55.87
CA ALA A 14 24.09 -2.80 -54.84
C ALA A 14 23.16 -1.58 -55.10
N LEU A 15 23.16 -1.05 -56.33
CA LEU A 15 22.28 0.06 -56.71
C LEU A 15 20.79 -0.31 -56.60
N SER A 16 20.40 -1.53 -57.01
CA SER A 16 19.02 -1.99 -56.91
C SER A 16 18.54 -2.09 -55.46
N THR A 17 19.40 -2.61 -54.56
CA THR A 17 19.07 -2.69 -53.12
C THR A 17 19.00 -1.33 -52.46
N ALA A 18 19.89 -0.40 -52.82
CA ALA A 18 19.83 0.99 -52.36
C ALA A 18 18.56 1.70 -52.85
N ALA A 19 18.16 1.48 -54.10
CA ALA A 19 16.93 2.02 -54.67
C ALA A 19 15.67 1.46 -53.98
N ILE A 20 15.66 0.18 -53.60
CA ILE A 20 14.56 -0.43 -52.82
C ILE A 20 14.47 0.21 -51.43
N GLY A 21 15.60 0.47 -50.77
CA GLY A 21 15.66 1.21 -49.51
C GLY A 21 15.12 2.64 -49.66
N MET A 22 15.59 3.36 -50.67
CA MET A 22 15.14 4.73 -50.99
C MET A 22 13.65 4.79 -51.33
N LYS A 23 13.11 3.80 -52.05
CA LYS A 23 11.68 3.69 -52.34
C LYS A 23 10.86 3.58 -51.05
N THR A 24 11.36 2.83 -50.07
CA THR A 24 10.70 2.65 -48.78
C THR A 24 10.72 3.94 -47.96
N THR A 25 11.86 4.64 -47.91
CA THR A 25 11.96 5.93 -47.20
C THR A 25 11.10 7.01 -47.85
N ILE A 26 11.10 7.11 -49.18
CA ILE A 26 10.22 8.03 -49.93
C ILE A 26 8.75 7.74 -49.62
N ARG A 27 8.36 6.46 -49.51
CA ARG A 27 6.99 6.09 -49.14
C ARG A 27 6.62 6.62 -47.74
N HIS A 28 7.52 6.52 -46.77
CA HIS A 28 7.29 7.02 -45.40
C HIS A 28 7.28 8.56 -45.30
N LEU A 29 7.94 9.27 -46.23
CA LEU A 29 7.89 10.74 -46.27
C LEU A 29 6.48 11.28 -46.54
N PHE A 30 5.67 10.54 -47.30
CA PHE A 30 4.29 10.92 -47.63
C PHE A 30 3.24 10.27 -46.71
N THR A 31 3.63 9.46 -45.73
CA THR A 31 2.69 8.96 -44.72
C THR A 31 2.45 10.00 -43.62
N PRO A 32 1.21 10.14 -43.11
CA PRO A 32 0.93 11.07 -42.02
C PRO A 32 1.72 10.68 -40.76
N ALA A 33 2.20 11.69 -40.03
CA ALA A 33 2.95 11.48 -38.80
C ALA A 33 2.03 10.97 -37.68
N VAL A 34 2.47 9.94 -36.95
CA VAL A 34 1.78 9.35 -35.79
C VAL A 34 2.15 10.09 -34.49
N THR A 35 2.91 11.17 -34.58
CA THR A 35 3.41 11.94 -33.43
C THR A 35 2.28 12.73 -32.76
N ILE A 36 2.24 12.67 -31.43
CA ILE A 36 1.37 13.52 -30.61
C ILE A 36 2.19 14.75 -30.20
N GLN A 37 1.67 15.95 -30.49
CA GLN A 37 2.34 17.22 -30.17
C GLN A 37 2.11 17.58 -28.69
N TYR A 38 2.98 17.08 -27.81
CA TYR A 38 3.00 17.50 -26.40
C TYR A 38 3.70 18.87 -26.28
N PRO A 39 3.17 19.84 -25.50
CA PRO A 39 2.12 19.75 -24.48
C PRO A 39 0.69 20.10 -24.95
N ASP A 40 0.51 20.56 -26.19
CA ASP A 40 -0.78 21.07 -26.68
C ASP A 40 -1.85 19.96 -26.80
N VAL A 41 -1.43 18.77 -27.21
CA VAL A 41 -2.28 17.58 -27.31
C VAL A 41 -1.77 16.53 -26.34
N LYS A 42 -2.57 16.20 -25.31
CA LYS A 42 -2.27 15.14 -24.34
C LYS A 42 -2.92 13.82 -24.75
N LEU A 43 -2.21 12.72 -24.52
CA LEU A 43 -2.76 11.39 -24.74
C LEU A 43 -3.80 11.08 -23.66
N LYS A 44 -4.96 10.56 -24.06
CA LYS A 44 -5.95 10.04 -23.11
C LYS A 44 -5.39 8.77 -22.47
N LEU A 45 -5.10 8.84 -21.18
CA LEU A 45 -4.63 7.70 -20.41
C LEU A 45 -5.75 6.66 -20.20
N PRO A 46 -5.39 5.37 -20.05
CA PRO A 46 -6.36 4.36 -19.66
C PRO A 46 -6.88 4.63 -18.23
N GLU A 47 -8.10 4.20 -17.94
CA GLU A 47 -8.75 4.44 -16.64
C GLU A 47 -8.00 3.82 -15.45
N ARG A 48 -7.24 2.74 -15.70
CA ARG A 48 -6.41 2.06 -14.69
C ARG A 48 -4.93 2.48 -14.77
N ALA A 49 -4.65 3.66 -15.30
CA ALA A 49 -3.30 4.22 -15.28
C ALA A 49 -2.79 4.33 -13.84
N ARG A 50 -1.48 4.13 -13.67
CA ARG A 50 -0.80 4.14 -12.37
C ARG A 50 0.21 5.28 -12.36
N ASN A 51 -0.22 6.45 -11.91
CA ASN A 51 0.65 7.62 -11.79
C ASN A 51 0.69 8.09 -10.33
N ARG A 52 0.55 9.40 -10.08
CA ARG A 52 0.68 9.98 -8.74
C ARG A 52 -0.30 9.36 -7.75
N LEU A 53 0.18 9.13 -6.52
CA LEU A 53 -0.66 8.67 -5.41
C LEU A 53 -1.46 9.83 -4.84
N TYR A 54 -2.74 9.60 -4.56
CA TYR A 54 -3.59 10.50 -3.79
C TYR A 54 -4.03 9.79 -2.52
N VAL A 55 -3.99 10.51 -1.40
CA VAL A 55 -4.41 9.99 -0.10
C VAL A 55 -5.46 10.92 0.49
N ASN A 56 -6.64 10.38 0.77
CA ASN A 56 -7.64 11.04 1.59
C ASN A 56 -7.41 10.68 3.07
N ILE A 57 -6.75 11.56 3.81
CA ILE A 57 -6.46 11.33 5.24
C ILE A 57 -7.74 11.25 6.10
N ASP A 58 -8.85 11.83 5.63
CA ASP A 58 -10.14 11.76 6.32
C ASP A 58 -10.77 10.36 6.28
N ASP A 59 -10.30 9.48 5.39
CA ASP A 59 -10.74 8.08 5.33
C ASP A 59 -9.67 7.10 5.84
N CYS A 60 -8.49 7.60 6.22
CA CYS A 60 -7.44 6.75 6.78
C CYS A 60 -7.75 6.37 8.23
N ILE A 61 -7.64 5.08 8.54
CA ILE A 61 -7.80 4.51 9.89
C ILE A 61 -6.47 4.18 10.58
N GLY A 62 -5.33 4.39 9.91
CA GLY A 62 -4.01 4.08 10.46
C GLY A 62 -3.72 2.58 10.62
N CYS A 63 -4.24 1.73 9.73
CA CYS A 63 -4.05 0.27 9.81
C CYS A 63 -2.67 -0.25 9.34
N ASP A 64 -1.86 0.62 8.75
CA ASP A 64 -0.48 0.34 8.29
C ASP A 64 -0.31 -0.76 7.22
N GLN A 65 -1.42 -1.29 6.68
CA GLN A 65 -1.36 -2.35 5.67
C GLN A 65 -0.74 -1.88 4.35
N CYS A 66 -0.90 -0.61 4.00
CA CYS A 66 -0.31 -0.03 2.80
C CYS A 66 1.21 0.11 2.88
N ALA A 67 1.76 0.42 4.06
CA ALA A 67 3.21 0.46 4.26
C ALA A 67 3.80 -0.96 4.19
N MET A 68 3.17 -1.92 4.87
CA MET A 68 3.58 -3.34 4.84
C MET A 68 3.50 -3.98 3.45
N ALA A 69 2.56 -3.55 2.61
CA ALA A 69 2.42 -4.03 1.24
C ALA A 69 3.43 -3.39 0.26
N CYS A 70 4.12 -2.32 0.67
CA CYS A 70 5.04 -1.60 -0.19
C CYS A 70 6.33 -2.40 -0.40
N PRO A 71 6.73 -2.74 -1.64
CA PRO A 71 7.95 -3.53 -1.87
C PRO A 71 9.26 -2.73 -1.63
N VAL A 72 9.16 -1.41 -1.45
CA VAL A 72 10.31 -0.49 -1.35
C VAL A 72 10.26 0.35 -0.07
N ASP A 73 9.32 0.08 0.84
CA ASP A 73 9.13 0.80 2.11
C ASP A 73 9.15 2.33 1.96
N CYS A 74 8.47 2.86 0.93
CA CYS A 74 8.44 4.30 0.66
C CYS A 74 7.36 5.07 1.44
N ILE A 75 6.54 4.38 2.23
CA ILE A 75 5.41 4.96 2.97
C ILE A 75 5.77 4.93 4.46
N SER A 76 5.76 6.10 5.11
CA SER A 76 6.03 6.26 6.53
C SER A 76 4.75 6.69 7.25
N ILE A 77 4.27 5.86 8.17
CA ILE A 77 3.05 6.11 8.94
C ILE A 77 3.37 6.05 10.43
N GLU A 78 3.05 7.12 11.16
CA GLU A 78 2.99 7.08 12.63
C GLU A 78 1.54 7.09 13.07
N THR A 79 1.22 6.30 14.10
CA THR A 79 -0.13 6.28 14.69
C THR A 79 -0.08 6.52 16.19
N ILE A 80 -1.11 7.23 16.69
CA ILE A 80 -1.32 7.48 18.12
C ILE A 80 -2.71 6.95 18.47
N LYS A 81 -2.82 6.16 19.53
CA LYS A 81 -4.13 5.66 19.97
C LYS A 81 -5.01 6.80 20.47
N GLY A 82 -6.25 6.85 19.98
CA GLY A 82 -7.27 7.73 20.55
C GLY A 82 -7.62 7.31 21.97
N THR A 83 -7.83 8.28 22.86
CA THR A 83 -8.39 8.00 24.20
C THR A 83 -9.85 7.55 24.07
N PRO A 84 -10.38 6.71 24.98
CA PRO A 84 -11.76 6.20 24.90
C PRO A 84 -12.84 7.27 24.79
N ASP A 85 -12.58 8.46 25.31
CA ASP A 85 -13.50 9.61 25.32
C ASP A 85 -13.47 10.46 24.03
N GLN A 86 -12.55 10.19 23.09
CA GLN A 86 -12.45 10.93 21.83
C GLN A 86 -13.10 10.15 20.69
N ASP A 87 -14.12 10.75 20.06
CA ASP A 87 -14.66 10.28 18.79
C ASP A 87 -13.88 10.95 17.64
N LEU A 88 -13.08 10.17 16.92
CA LEU A 88 -12.28 10.63 15.78
C LEU A 88 -13.12 10.66 14.48
N GLY A 89 -14.40 10.30 14.56
CA GLY A 89 -15.30 10.25 13.41
C GLY A 89 -15.30 8.89 12.70
N VAL A 90 -16.10 8.84 11.63
CA VAL A 90 -16.36 7.65 10.82
C VAL A 90 -15.85 7.91 9.40
N THR A 91 -15.21 6.91 8.79
CA THR A 91 -14.81 6.99 7.38
C THR A 91 -16.02 6.93 6.44
N SER A 92 -15.83 7.31 5.18
CA SER A 92 -16.83 7.15 4.12
C SER A 92 -17.38 5.72 4.01
N THR A 93 -16.56 4.73 4.33
CA THR A 93 -16.88 3.29 4.36
C THR A 93 -17.59 2.82 5.64
N GLY A 94 -17.89 3.71 6.59
CA GLY A 94 -18.59 3.39 7.84
C GLY A 94 -17.70 2.86 8.97
N GLN A 95 -16.37 2.85 8.80
CA GLN A 95 -15.45 2.37 9.83
C GLN A 95 -15.14 3.47 10.85
N LYS A 96 -15.17 3.15 12.15
CA LYS A 96 -14.83 4.11 13.21
C LYS A 96 -13.32 4.28 13.31
N LYS A 97 -12.86 5.53 13.30
CA LYS A 97 -11.45 5.84 13.54
C LYS A 97 -11.12 5.67 15.03
N ARG A 98 -10.09 4.88 15.32
CA ARG A 98 -9.59 4.65 16.69
C ARG A 98 -8.17 5.16 16.89
N LEU A 99 -7.50 5.52 15.80
CA LEU A 99 -6.11 5.93 15.75
C LEU A 99 -6.05 7.32 15.10
N HIS A 100 -5.30 8.21 15.74
CA HIS A 100 -4.82 9.44 15.13
C HIS A 100 -3.64 9.10 14.23
N VAL A 101 -3.60 9.70 13.04
CA VAL A 101 -2.52 9.51 12.06
C VAL A 101 -1.74 10.83 11.96
N PRO A 102 -0.79 11.09 12.88
CA PRO A 102 -0.01 12.33 12.88
C PRO A 102 0.96 12.47 11.71
N VAL A 103 1.50 11.35 11.20
CA VAL A 103 2.45 11.35 10.08
C VAL A 103 1.96 10.34 9.06
N PHE A 104 1.81 10.80 7.82
CA PHE A 104 1.52 9.95 6.68
C PHE A 104 2.29 10.56 5.50
N ASP A 105 3.49 10.04 5.29
CA ASP A 105 4.42 10.56 4.31
C ASP A 105 4.68 9.51 3.24
N ILE A 106 4.70 9.93 1.98
CA ILE A 106 5.07 9.07 0.86
C ILE A 106 6.25 9.70 0.14
N ASP A 107 7.37 8.97 0.11
CA ASP A 107 8.54 9.33 -0.69
C ASP A 107 8.34 8.87 -2.14
N ILE A 108 7.92 9.79 -2.98
CA ILE A 108 7.62 9.54 -4.39
C ILE A 108 8.90 9.28 -5.19
N ALA A 109 10.07 9.72 -4.71
CA ALA A 109 11.34 9.43 -5.36
C ALA A 109 11.76 7.96 -5.21
N LYS A 110 11.23 7.25 -4.19
CA LYS A 110 11.42 5.79 -4.02
C LYS A 110 10.31 4.95 -4.64
N CYS A 111 9.12 5.53 -4.80
CA CYS A 111 7.95 4.82 -5.29
C CYS A 111 8.16 4.26 -6.71
N CYS A 112 7.81 2.98 -6.93
CA CYS A 112 7.85 2.33 -8.24
C CYS A 112 6.48 2.27 -8.95
N TYR A 113 5.46 2.95 -8.42
CA TYR A 113 4.10 3.03 -8.99
C TYR A 113 3.44 1.68 -9.29
N CYS A 114 3.73 0.66 -8.48
CA CYS A 114 3.17 -0.68 -8.64
C CYS A 114 1.67 -0.76 -8.32
N GLY A 115 1.17 0.14 -7.48
CA GLY A 115 -0.23 0.18 -7.03
C GLY A 115 -0.58 -0.87 -5.95
N LEU A 116 0.41 -1.56 -5.37
CA LEU A 116 0.19 -2.60 -4.36
C LEU A 116 -0.35 -2.05 -3.04
N CYS A 117 -0.13 -0.77 -2.74
CA CYS A 117 -0.65 -0.11 -1.53
C CYS A 117 -2.16 0.17 -1.57
N VAL A 118 -2.78 0.20 -2.77
CA VAL A 118 -4.21 0.50 -2.95
C VAL A 118 -5.10 -0.69 -2.62
N TYR A 119 -4.72 -1.89 -3.08
CA TYR A 119 -5.49 -3.11 -2.88
C TYR A 119 -5.75 -3.51 -1.42
N PRO A 120 -4.78 -3.43 -0.49
CA PRO A 120 -5.00 -3.80 0.91
C PRO A 120 -5.75 -2.71 1.69
N CYS A 121 -5.99 -1.53 1.13
CA CYS A 121 -6.65 -0.46 1.87
C CYS A 121 -8.13 -0.78 2.10
N PRO A 122 -8.58 -1.01 3.36
CA PRO A 122 -9.96 -1.41 3.64
C PRO A 122 -10.97 -0.26 3.48
N THR A 123 -10.49 0.99 3.43
CA THR A 123 -11.30 2.20 3.32
C THR A 123 -11.06 2.96 2.02
N GLU A 124 -10.27 2.38 1.10
CA GLU A 124 -9.90 2.98 -0.19
C GLU A 124 -9.35 4.42 -0.07
N CYS A 125 -8.67 4.72 1.05
CA CYS A 125 -8.17 6.07 1.31
C CYS A 125 -6.98 6.46 0.42
N ILE A 126 -6.24 5.47 -0.09
CA ILE A 126 -5.10 5.67 -0.99
C ILE A 126 -5.48 5.17 -2.38
N MET A 127 -5.30 6.03 -3.39
CA MET A 127 -5.70 5.78 -4.77
C MET A 127 -4.61 6.23 -5.74
N MET A 128 -4.56 5.59 -6.91
CA MET A 128 -3.72 6.05 -8.04
C MET A 128 -4.52 7.06 -8.85
N THR A 129 -3.90 8.19 -9.19
CA THR A 129 -4.48 9.18 -10.10
C THR A 129 -3.89 9.08 -11.49
N ASP A 130 -4.48 9.82 -12.43
CA ASP A 130 -4.03 9.98 -13.79
C ASP A 130 -2.97 11.09 -13.94
N VAL A 131 -2.67 11.84 -12.88
CA VAL A 131 -1.66 12.92 -12.90
C VAL A 131 -0.26 12.33 -13.03
N TYR A 132 0.36 12.47 -14.20
CA TYR A 132 1.75 12.04 -14.46
C TYR A 132 2.77 13.21 -14.48
N GLU A 133 2.29 14.45 -14.52
CA GLU A 133 3.12 15.66 -14.63
C GLU A 133 3.33 16.31 -13.25
N PHE A 134 4.18 15.73 -12.41
CA PHE A 134 4.48 16.24 -11.06
C PHE A 134 5.98 16.27 -10.76
N SER A 135 6.78 16.50 -11.81
CA SER A 135 8.23 16.63 -11.68
C SER A 135 8.61 17.87 -10.88
N GLU A 136 9.57 17.71 -9.97
CA GLU A 136 10.09 18.77 -9.09
C GLU A 136 11.59 18.96 -9.34
N PHE A 137 12.11 20.15 -9.05
CA PHE A 137 13.54 20.46 -9.22
C PHE A 137 14.42 19.92 -8.08
N ASP A 138 13.85 19.80 -6.88
CA ASP A 138 14.51 19.24 -5.70
C ASP A 138 13.87 17.89 -5.34
N ARG A 139 14.72 16.92 -5.00
CA ARG A 139 14.29 15.61 -4.50
C ARG A 139 13.48 15.72 -3.21
N HIS A 140 13.79 16.68 -2.34
CA HIS A 140 13.09 16.82 -1.07
C HIS A 140 11.60 17.17 -1.26
N ASN A 141 11.26 17.86 -2.36
CA ASN A 141 9.88 18.19 -2.71
C ASN A 141 9.07 16.98 -3.20
N LEU A 142 9.72 15.85 -3.52
CA LEU A 142 9.06 14.59 -3.86
C LEU A 142 8.63 13.79 -2.63
N ASN A 143 8.92 14.26 -1.42
CA ASN A 143 8.32 13.71 -0.21
C ASN A 143 6.98 14.40 0.05
N TYR A 144 5.88 13.67 -0.09
CA TYR A 144 4.54 14.20 0.09
C TYR A 144 4.01 13.88 1.49
N HIS A 145 3.71 14.95 2.23
CA HIS A 145 3.09 14.90 3.54
C HIS A 145 1.57 15.00 3.40
N TYR A 146 0.84 13.96 3.79
CA TYR A 146 -0.64 13.91 3.69
C TYR A 146 -1.35 14.12 5.04
N SER A 147 -0.60 14.14 6.14
CA SER A 147 -1.17 14.44 7.46
C SER A 147 -1.61 15.89 7.56
N ARG A 148 -2.77 16.12 8.19
CA ARG A 148 -3.29 17.46 8.50
C ARG A 148 -3.02 17.93 9.92
N MET A 149 -2.42 17.08 10.76
CA MET A 149 -2.13 17.47 12.14
C MET A 149 -0.98 18.46 12.20
N SER A 150 -1.19 19.55 12.93
CA SER A 150 -0.10 20.48 13.25
C SER A 150 0.87 19.86 14.27
N PRO A 151 2.16 20.24 14.26
CA PRO A 151 3.13 19.70 15.22
C PRO A 151 2.73 19.88 16.69
N GLY A 152 1.99 20.95 17.02
CA GLY A 152 1.47 21.20 18.36
C GLY A 152 0.31 20.27 18.76
N GLU A 153 -0.51 19.84 17.82
CA GLU A 153 -1.56 18.86 18.09
C GLU A 153 -0.99 17.46 18.28
N ILE A 154 0.10 17.13 17.57
CA ILE A 154 0.81 15.85 17.72
C ILE A 154 1.38 15.71 19.13
N THR A 155 2.00 16.77 19.69
CA THR A 155 2.55 16.72 21.06
C THR A 155 1.44 16.59 22.10
N VAL A 156 0.35 17.35 21.95
CA VAL A 156 -0.82 17.26 22.85
C VAL A 156 -1.46 15.87 22.77
N ALA A 157 -1.59 15.28 21.59
CA ALA A 157 -2.12 13.92 21.42
C ALA A 157 -1.20 12.88 22.09
N LYS A 158 0.12 12.99 21.92
CA LYS A 158 1.11 12.13 22.58
C LYS A 158 1.06 12.27 24.11
N GLU A 159 0.91 13.48 24.64
CA GLU A 159 0.83 13.71 26.09
C GLU A 159 -0.48 13.19 26.69
N LYS A 160 -1.62 13.38 26.00
CA LYS A 160 -2.92 12.81 26.39
C LYS A 160 -2.87 11.29 26.43
N LEU A 161 -2.23 10.66 25.44
CA LEU A 161 -2.02 9.22 25.44
C LEU A 161 -1.18 8.78 26.65
N ARG A 162 -0.07 9.48 26.94
CA ARG A 162 0.79 9.16 28.11
C ARG A 162 0.01 9.20 29.42
N LYS A 163 -0.80 10.24 29.63
CA LYS A 163 -1.67 10.36 30.83
C LYS A 163 -2.72 9.25 30.89
N ALA A 164 -3.36 8.93 29.76
CA ALA A 164 -4.34 7.85 29.69
C ALA A 164 -3.70 6.48 29.94
N ASP A 165 -2.49 6.24 29.45
CA ASP A 165 -1.74 4.99 29.67
C ASP A 165 -1.29 4.87 31.14
N GLU A 166 -0.86 5.96 31.78
CA GLU A 166 -0.55 6.02 33.21
C GLU A 166 -1.79 5.73 34.07
N GLU A 167 -2.93 6.34 33.75
CA GLU A 167 -4.21 6.08 34.42
C GLU A 167 -4.70 4.65 34.20
N ALA A 168 -4.56 4.12 32.98
CA ALA A 168 -4.90 2.74 32.65
C ALA A 168 -3.97 1.74 33.35
N ALA A 169 -2.67 2.05 33.44
CA ALA A 169 -1.70 1.25 34.18
C ALA A 169 -1.99 1.28 35.68
N ALA A 170 -2.33 2.44 36.26
CA ALA A 170 -2.74 2.56 37.66
C ALA A 170 -4.04 1.79 37.93
N LYS A 171 -5.04 1.89 37.04
CA LYS A 171 -6.30 1.11 37.13
C LYS A 171 -6.05 -0.39 36.97
N LYS A 172 -5.16 -0.80 36.06
CA LYS A 172 -4.78 -2.21 35.85
C LYS A 172 -3.95 -2.76 37.02
N ALA A 173 -3.07 -1.95 37.62
CA ALA A 173 -2.35 -2.30 38.84
C ALA A 173 -3.28 -2.43 40.05
N ALA A 174 -4.25 -1.51 40.20
CA ALA A 174 -5.28 -1.59 41.23
C ALA A 174 -6.22 -2.80 41.01
N ALA A 175 -6.61 -3.10 39.76
CA ALA A 175 -7.41 -4.28 39.42
C ALA A 175 -6.64 -5.60 39.61
N ALA A 176 -5.33 -5.62 39.30
CA ALA A 176 -4.47 -6.77 39.56
C ALA A 176 -4.27 -6.99 41.08
N ALA A 177 -4.10 -5.91 41.86
CA ALA A 177 -4.06 -5.98 43.32
C ALA A 177 -5.40 -6.47 43.91
N ALA A 178 -6.54 -6.04 43.36
CA ALA A 178 -7.86 -6.51 43.77
C ALA A 178 -8.14 -7.96 43.34
N ALA A 179 -7.62 -8.41 42.19
CA ALA A 179 -7.72 -9.79 41.74
C ALA A 179 -6.84 -10.75 42.56
N ALA A 180 -5.67 -10.30 43.02
CA ALA A 180 -4.81 -11.03 43.94
C ALA A 180 -5.38 -11.13 45.37
N ALA A 181 -6.39 -10.33 45.72
CA ALA A 181 -7.05 -10.31 47.03
C ALA A 181 -8.34 -11.17 47.10
N LYS A 182 -8.75 -11.88 46.04
CA LYS A 182 -9.83 -12.88 46.12
C LYS A 182 -9.30 -14.18 46.74
N PRO A 183 -9.87 -14.69 47.85
CA PRO A 183 -9.38 -15.90 48.49
C PRO A 183 -9.64 -17.13 47.60
N ALA A 184 -8.63 -17.99 47.48
CA ALA A 184 -8.75 -19.30 46.85
C ALA A 184 -9.72 -20.17 47.67
N THR A 185 -10.83 -20.57 47.06
CA THR A 185 -11.74 -21.57 47.62
C THR A 185 -11.00 -22.92 47.68
N PRO A 186 -10.95 -23.64 48.81
CA PRO A 186 -10.24 -24.91 48.90
C PRO A 186 -10.95 -26.00 48.08
N PRO A 187 -10.24 -26.97 47.49
CA PRO A 187 -10.83 -28.05 46.72
C PRO A 187 -11.59 -29.03 47.64
N PRO A 188 -12.77 -29.54 47.25
CA PRO A 188 -13.48 -30.54 48.04
C PRO A 188 -12.73 -31.88 48.03
N ALA A 189 -12.59 -32.45 49.21
CA ALA A 189 -11.92 -33.71 49.48
C ALA A 189 -12.63 -34.90 48.82
N ALA A 190 -11.81 -35.89 48.44
CA ALA A 190 -12.17 -37.12 47.74
C ALA A 190 -13.24 -37.97 48.46
N GLY A 191 -14.20 -38.47 47.68
CA GLY A 191 -15.08 -39.59 48.01
C GLY A 191 -15.01 -40.66 46.91
N THR A 192 -14.74 -41.90 47.33
CA THR A 192 -14.56 -43.14 46.57
C THR A 192 -15.66 -43.43 45.53
N PRO A 193 -15.35 -44.01 44.33
CA PRO A 193 -16.34 -44.28 43.29
C PRO A 193 -17.03 -45.64 43.45
N PRO A 194 -18.26 -45.83 42.93
CA PRO A 194 -18.68 -47.13 42.44
C PRO A 194 -19.04 -47.12 40.94
N LYS A 195 -18.34 -48.01 40.22
CA LYS A 195 -18.76 -48.84 39.08
C LYS A 195 -19.30 -48.15 37.81
N GLN A 196 -18.46 -48.11 36.76
CA GLN A 196 -18.90 -47.98 35.37
C GLN A 196 -18.81 -49.36 34.69
N GLU A 197 -19.95 -49.87 34.24
CA GLU A 197 -20.06 -51.02 33.36
C GLU A 197 -20.01 -50.55 31.89
N GLY A 198 -19.06 -51.12 31.15
CA GLY A 198 -19.06 -51.46 29.72
C GLY A 198 -19.68 -50.51 28.69
N GLY A 199 -18.85 -50.11 27.72
CA GLY A 199 -19.31 -49.61 26.42
C GLY A 199 -18.17 -49.17 25.51
N ALA A 200 -17.61 -50.12 24.78
CA ALA A 200 -16.62 -49.90 23.72
C ALA A 200 -17.20 -49.16 22.51
N GLN A 201 -16.36 -48.33 21.87
CA GLN A 201 -16.16 -48.14 20.41
C GLN A 201 -15.39 -46.81 20.21
N GLU A 202 -14.08 -46.82 19.94
CA GLU A 202 -13.43 -47.13 18.64
C GLU A 202 -13.93 -46.24 17.50
N GLN A 203 -13.10 -45.26 17.10
CA GLN A 203 -12.79 -44.78 15.73
C GLN A 203 -12.18 -43.37 15.82
N ALA A 204 -10.85 -43.26 15.77
CA ALA A 204 -10.06 -43.12 14.53
C ALA A 204 -10.22 -41.74 13.86
N LYS A 205 -9.16 -40.94 14.00
CA LYS A 205 -8.84 -39.73 13.22
C LYS A 205 -8.77 -40.07 11.72
N PRO A 206 -8.90 -39.10 10.81
CA PRO A 206 -7.67 -38.39 10.44
C PRO A 206 -7.84 -36.88 10.20
N ASN A 207 -6.70 -36.21 10.39
CA ASN A 207 -6.40 -34.89 9.87
C ASN A 207 -6.68 -34.82 8.35
N ASN A 208 -7.06 -33.65 7.84
CA ASN A 208 -6.39 -33.12 6.66
C ASN A 208 -6.44 -31.58 6.64
N PRO A 209 -5.38 -30.90 6.13
CA PRO A 209 -5.32 -29.46 5.94
C PRO A 209 -5.82 -29.06 4.55
N SER A 210 -6.33 -27.84 4.46
CA SER A 210 -6.38 -27.01 3.25
C SER A 210 -6.39 -25.56 3.70
#